data_AF-A0A4U2ZCU5-F1
#
_entry.id   AF-A0A4U2ZCU5-F1
#
_cell.length_a   1.000
_cell.length_b   1.000
_cell.length_c   1.000
_cell.angle_alpha   90.00
_cell.angle_beta   90.00
_cell.angle_gamma   90.00
#
_symmetry.space_group_name_H-M   'P 1'
#
loop_
_entity.id
_entity.type
_entity.pdbx_description
1 polymer ?
#
loop_
_entity_poly.entity_id
_entity_poly.type
_entity_poly.pdbx_seq_one_letter_code
_entity_poly.pdbx_strand_id
1 'polypeptide(L)' 'MKATVENVKEVIAEAEVLGDASEMKNDIPLRDQGIDSLDVVNVYLLLEEKFDIKIPDEDLSQVRTISDIVEYINKKVD' A
#
# COMPACT_ATOMS: atom_id res chain seq x y z
N MET A 1 -0.71 -15.35 5.95
CA MET A 1 0.46 -14.95 5.12
C MET A 1 0.85 -13.57 5.58
N LYS A 2 2.13 -13.26 5.81
CA LYS A 2 2.52 -11.93 6.29
C LYS A 2 2.84 -11.01 5.12
N ALA A 3 2.30 -9.79 5.14
CA ALA A 3 2.69 -8.76 4.20
C ALA A 3 4.10 -8.26 4.54
N THR A 4 4.92 -8.01 3.52
CA THR A 4 6.23 -7.38 3.66
C THR A 4 6.27 -6.09 2.83
N VAL A 5 7.24 -5.22 3.14
CA VAL A 5 7.48 -3.99 2.38
C VAL A 5 7.72 -4.31 0.90
N GLU A 6 8.41 -5.41 0.60
CA GLU A 6 8.63 -5.87 -0.77
C GLU A 6 7.30 -6.22 -1.47
N ASN A 7 6.39 -6.94 -0.81
CA ASN A 7 5.09 -7.23 -1.43
C ASN A 7 4.28 -5.97 -1.72
N VAL A 8 4.30 -4.98 -0.81
CA VAL A 8 3.59 -3.72 -1.05
C VAL A 8 4.24 -2.94 -2.19
N LYS A 9 5.57 -2.87 -2.25
CA LYS A 9 6.29 -2.23 -3.36
C LYS A 9 6.03 -2.93 -4.70
N GLU A 10 5.94 -4.25 -4.70
CA GLU A 10 5.61 -5.03 -5.89
C GLU A 10 4.18 -4.73 -6.38
N VAL A 11 3.21 -4.62 -5.47
CA VAL A 11 1.84 -4.21 -5.82
C VAL A 11 1.80 -2.76 -6.33
N ILE A 12 2.57 -1.85 -5.72
CA ILE A 12 2.68 -0.47 -6.20
C ILE A 12 3.29 -0.43 -7.60
N ALA A 13 4.30 -1.25 -7.89
CA ALA A 13 4.87 -1.36 -9.23
C ALA A 13 3.87 -1.96 -10.24
N GLU A 14 3.07 -2.95 -9.82
CA GLU A 14 2.04 -3.59 -10.64
C GLU A 14 0.85 -2.66 -10.92
N ALA A 15 0.53 -1.75 -10.01
CA ALA A 15 -0.50 -0.75 -10.18
C ALA A 15 -0.15 0.31 -11.26
N GLU A 16 1.06 0.26 -11.82
CA GLU A 16 1.60 1.23 -12.80
C GLU A 16 1.56 2.70 -12.33
N VAL A 17 1.47 2.91 -11.01
CA VAL A 17 1.29 4.23 -10.41
C VAL A 17 2.59 5.03 -10.35
N LEU A 18 3.75 4.36 -10.26
CA LEU A 18 5.08 4.95 -10.31
C LEU A 18 6.08 3.95 -10.88
N GLY A 19 6.92 4.41 -11.82
CA GLY A 19 7.87 3.55 -12.55
C GLY A 19 8.93 2.85 -11.70
N ASP A 20 9.15 3.29 -10.44
CA ASP A 20 10.13 2.69 -9.52
C ASP A 20 9.67 2.73 -8.04
N ALA A 21 8.88 1.74 -7.62
CA ALA A 21 8.54 1.56 -6.20
C ALA A 21 9.77 1.22 -5.31
N SER A 22 10.87 0.81 -5.93
CA SER A 22 12.14 0.49 -5.26
C SER A 22 12.73 1.70 -4.52
N GLU A 23 12.66 2.89 -5.11
CA GLU A 23 13.21 4.12 -4.52
C GLU A 23 12.31 4.73 -3.44
N MET A 24 11.10 4.18 -3.24
CA MET A 24 10.18 4.68 -2.22
C MET A 24 10.69 4.43 -0.81
N LYS A 25 10.52 5.45 0.03
CA LYS A 25 10.71 5.40 1.47
C LYS A 25 9.46 4.85 2.13
N ASN A 26 9.69 3.97 3.10
CA ASN A 26 8.63 3.28 3.84
C ASN A 26 7.96 4.16 4.90
N ASP A 27 8.67 5.17 5.40
CA ASP A 27 8.23 6.12 6.43
C ASP A 27 7.57 7.39 5.86
N ILE A 28 7.59 7.55 4.52
CA ILE A 28 6.99 8.71 3.86
C ILE A 28 5.61 8.33 3.30
N PRO A 29 4.60 9.21 3.43
CA PRO A 29 3.31 9.01 2.78
C PRO A 29 3.45 8.80 1.28
N LEU A 30 2.69 7.87 0.71
CA LEU A 30 2.68 7.61 -0.75
C LEU A 30 2.46 8.88 -1.57
N ARG A 31 1.56 9.75 -1.08
CA ARG A 31 1.20 11.03 -1.72
C ARG A 31 2.35 12.04 -1.73
N ASP A 32 3.18 12.06 -0.69
CA ASP A 32 4.38 12.91 -0.62
C ASP A 32 5.51 12.41 -1.52
N GLN A 33 5.43 11.15 -1.97
CA GLN A 33 6.39 10.53 -2.89
C GLN A 33 6.00 10.67 -4.36
N GLY A 34 4.89 11.37 -4.65
CA GLY A 34 4.41 11.62 -6.00
C GLY A 34 3.37 10.63 -6.51
N ILE A 35 2.81 9.77 -5.64
CA ILE A 35 1.64 8.95 -6.00
C ILE A 35 0.39 9.83 -5.95
N ASP A 36 -0.41 9.82 -7.00
CA ASP A 36 -1.66 10.56 -7.01
C ASP A 36 -2.69 9.95 -6.07
N SER A 37 -3.67 10.74 -5.64
CA SER A 37 -4.71 10.26 -4.73
C SER A 37 -5.55 9.12 -5.32
N LEU A 38 -5.73 9.08 -6.64
CA LEU A 38 -6.45 7.99 -7.33
C LEU A 38 -5.61 6.72 -7.39
N ASP A 39 -4.32 6.87 -7.62
CA ASP A 39 -3.36 5.79 -7.69
C ASP A 39 -3.20 5.07 -6.34
N VAL A 40 -3.20 5.83 -5.24
CA VAL A 40 -3.23 5.28 -3.88
C VAL A 40 -4.44 4.34 -3.69
N VAL A 41 -5.61 4.68 -4.22
CA VAL A 41 -6.81 3.83 -4.12
C VAL A 41 -6.64 2.53 -4.90
N ASN A 42 -6.03 2.57 -6.09
CA ASN A 42 -5.73 1.36 -6.86
C ASN A 42 -4.78 0.42 -6.13
N VAL A 43 -3.74 0.97 -5.49
CA VAL A 43 -2.81 0.18 -4.67
C VAL A 43 -3.56 -0.54 -3.56
N TYR A 44 -4.47 0.14 -2.87
CA TYR A 44 -5.28 -0.48 -1.82
C TYR A 44 -6.18 -1.59 -2.36
N LEU A 45 -6.85 -1.38 -3.49
CA LEU A 45 -7.70 -2.38 -4.11
C LEU A 45 -6.92 -3.65 -4.48
N LEU A 46 -5.73 -3.50 -5.06
CA LEU A 46 -4.86 -4.63 -5.39
C LEU A 46 -4.35 -5.35 -4.14
N LEU A 47 -4.05 -4.62 -3.06
CA LEU A 47 -3.67 -5.22 -1.78
C LEU A 47 -4.84 -5.97 -1.15
N GLU A 48 -6.06 -5.42 -1.22
CA GLU A 48 -7.29 -6.08 -0.77
C GLU A 48 -7.49 -7.41 -1.52
N GLU A 49 -7.38 -7.42 -2.84
CA GLU A 49 -7.50 -8.64 -3.64
C GLU A 49 -6.35 -9.63 -3.39
N LYS A 50 -5.10 -9.15 -3.28
CA LYS A 50 -3.92 -10.01 -3.10
C LYS A 50 -3.89 -10.68 -1.73
N PHE A 51 -4.35 -10.00 -0.69
CA PHE A 51 -4.34 -10.50 0.68
C PHE A 51 -5.73 -10.98 1.16
N ASP A 52 -6.76 -10.92 0.31
CA ASP A 52 -8.16 -11.24 0.63
C ASP A 52 -8.65 -10.48 1.88
N ILE A 53 -8.32 -9.19 1.96
CA ILE A 53 -8.71 -8.30 3.07
C ILE A 53 -9.64 -7.20 2.61
N LYS A 54 -10.25 -6.51 3.58
CA LYS A 54 -10.98 -5.26 3.36
C LYS A 54 -10.40 -4.12 4.19
N ILE A 55 -10.03 -3.04 3.52
CA ILE A 55 -9.54 -1.78 4.09
C ILE A 55 -10.66 -0.76 3.89
N PRO A 56 -11.42 -0.41 4.95
CA PRO A 56 -12.47 0.58 4.83
C PRO A 56 -11.87 1.98 4.60
N ASP A 57 -12.61 2.84 3.89
CA ASP A 57 -12.21 4.22 3.58
C ASP A 57 -11.77 5.04 4.80
N GLU A 58 -12.37 4.77 5.96
CA GLU A 58 -12.01 5.43 7.22
C GLU A 58 -10.56 5.15 7.64
N ASP A 59 -10.09 3.92 7.44
CA ASP A 59 -8.73 3.49 7.75
C ASP A 59 -7.72 3.96 6.70
N LEU A 60 -8.14 4.19 5.43
CA LEU A 60 -7.26 4.74 4.39
C LEU A 60 -6.65 6.09 4.78
N SER A 61 -7.33 6.84 5.65
CA SER A 61 -6.81 8.10 6.17
C SER A 61 -5.69 7.94 7.21
N GLN A 62 -5.64 6.79 7.89
CA GLN A 62 -4.64 6.42 8.89
C GLN A 62 -3.46 5.70 8.25
N VAL A 63 -3.75 4.86 7.24
CA VAL A 63 -2.76 4.12 6.48
C VAL A 63 -2.24 5.02 5.37
N ARG A 64 -1.07 5.65 5.57
CA ARG A 64 -0.49 6.59 4.59
C ARG A 64 0.86 6.17 4.05
N THR A 65 1.62 5.42 4.86
CA THR A 65 2.99 5.03 4.58
C THR A 65 3.05 3.55 4.22
N ILE A 66 4.09 3.10 3.51
CA ILE A 66 4.25 1.67 3.19
C ILE A 66 4.36 0.84 4.48
N SER A 67 5.01 1.37 5.51
CA SER A 67 5.09 0.72 6.82
C SER A 67 3.71 0.53 7.46
N ASP A 68 2.86 1.56 7.44
CA ASP A 68 1.49 1.45 7.95
C ASP A 68 0.68 0.41 7.18
N ILE A 69 0.80 0.39 5.86
CA ILE A 69 0.10 -0.57 5.00
C ILE A 69 0.48 -2.00 5.40
N VAL A 70 1.78 -2.27 5.48
CA VAL A 70 2.30 -3.58 5.86
C VAL A 70 1.81 -4.00 7.24
N GLU A 71 1.87 -3.09 8.22
CA GLU A 71 1.41 -3.38 9.58
C GLU A 71 -0.10 -3.62 9.64
N TYR A 72 -0.88 -2.80 8.91
CA TYR A 72 -2.33 -2.91 8.84
C TYR A 72 -2.76 -4.25 8.23
N ILE A 73 -2.17 -4.62 7.09
CA ILE A 73 -2.43 -5.90 6.44
C ILE A 73 -2.08 -7.03 7.41
N ASN A 74 -0.87 -7.02 8.00
CA ASN A 74 -0.45 -8.05 8.96
C ASN A 74 -1.40 -8.20 10.15
N LYS A 75 -2.05 -7.12 10.62
CA LYS A 75 -3.08 -7.20 11.68
C LYS A 75 -4.39 -7.84 11.23
N LYS A 76 -4.67 -7.83 9.92
CA LYS A 76 -5.91 -8.39 9.33
C LYS A 76 -5.76 -9.84 8.86
N VAL A 77 -4.57 -10.23 8.38
CA VAL A 77 -4.25 -11.60 7.92
C VAL A 77 -3.58 -12.49 8.98
N ASP A 78 -3.67 -12.12 10.26
CA ASP A 78 -3.23 -12.96 11.39
C ASP A 78 -4.18 -14.15 11.63
#